data_AF-A0A7Y4C650-F1
#
_entry.id   AF-A0A7Y4C650-F1
#
_cell.length_a   1.000
_cell.length_b   1.000
_cell.length_c   1.000
_cell.angle_alpha   90.00
_cell.angle_beta   90.00
_cell.angle_gamma   90.00
#
_symmetry.space_group_name_H-M   'P 1'
#
loop_
_entity.id
_entity.type
_entity.pdbx_description
1 polymer ?
#
loop_
_entity_poly.entity_id
_entity_poly.type
_entity_poly.pdbx_seq_one_letter_code
_entity_poly.pdbx_strand_id
1 'polypeptide(L)'
;MAQVDMTTLDSIVLSRFEENYDIDSVPLLTEATLKEPRLAGQTLRIVVKTIPREVVAKTIDVSSSNLSKLYARKHLTIPQSQDISDLTAFWAEMRDVFMGDSELIDEWLNDALPSLDGRAPIELVQTLAGRKALREVLERLRYGDFS
;
A
#
# COMPACT_ATOMS: atom_id res chain seq x y z
N MET A 1 0.94 9.87 24.01
CA MET A 1 0.41 9.54 22.67
C MET A 1 -0.62 8.43 22.89
N ALA A 2 -1.87 8.61 22.45
CA ALA A 2 -2.89 7.58 22.62
C ALA A 2 -2.52 6.37 21.75
N GLN A 3 -2.50 5.18 22.35
CA GLN A 3 -2.18 3.95 21.64
C GLN A 3 -3.34 3.66 20.68
N VAL A 4 -3.09 3.77 19.38
CA VAL A 4 -4.06 3.40 18.34
C VAL A 4 -4.40 1.93 18.54
N ASP A 5 -5.69 1.60 18.64
CA ASP A 5 -6.15 0.22 18.78
C ASP A 5 -5.92 -0.55 17.47
N MET A 6 -4.72 -1.12 17.33
CA MET A 6 -4.26 -1.89 16.17
C MET A 6 -4.70 -3.36 16.22
N THR A 7 -5.90 -3.65 16.75
CA THR A 7 -6.43 -5.03 16.84
C THR A 7 -7.16 -5.48 15.57
N THR A 8 -7.37 -4.59 14.61
CA THR A 8 -8.04 -4.87 13.33
C THR A 8 -7.18 -4.44 12.15
N LEU A 9 -7.36 -5.11 11.01
CA LEU A 9 -6.67 -4.72 9.78
C LEU A 9 -7.08 -3.32 9.32
N ASP A 10 -8.33 -2.92 9.55
CA ASP A 10 -8.81 -1.58 9.22
C ASP A 10 -8.01 -0.49 9.93
N SER A 11 -7.76 -0.66 11.24
CA SER A 11 -6.96 0.30 12.02
C SER A 11 -5.54 0.45 11.46
N ILE A 12 -4.89 -0.66 11.11
CA ILE A 12 -3.53 -0.67 10.55
C ILE A 12 -3.50 0.00 9.17
N VAL A 13 -4.46 -0.32 8.31
CA VAL A 13 -4.52 0.26 6.97
C VAL A 13 -4.78 1.77 7.03
N LEU A 14 -5.65 2.22 7.94
CA LEU A 14 -5.94 3.64 8.09
C LEU A 14 -4.77 4.42 8.69
N SER A 15 -4.05 3.85 9.66
CA SER A 15 -2.91 4.55 10.28
C SER A 15 -1.81 4.88 9.27
N ARG A 16 -1.62 4.05 8.24
CA ARG A 16 -0.63 4.27 7.16
C ARG A 16 -0.86 5.55 6.34
N PHE A 17 -2.04 6.14 6.42
CA PHE A 17 -2.37 7.39 5.72
C PHE A 17 -2.26 8.64 6.60
N GLU A 18 -1.96 8.48 7.88
CA GLU A 18 -1.74 9.61 8.79
C GLU A 18 -0.42 10.33 8.43
N GLU A 19 -0.35 11.65 8.69
CA GLU A 19 0.84 12.46 8.36
C GLU A 19 2.09 12.03 9.15
N ASN A 20 1.90 11.58 10.39
CA ASN A 20 2.97 11.17 11.30
C ASN A 20 3.01 9.64 11.49
N TYR A 21 2.65 8.88 10.45
CA TYR A 21 2.75 7.43 10.50
C TYR A 21 4.21 7.01 10.62
N ASP A 22 4.51 6.26 11.68
CA ASP A 22 5.80 5.60 11.85
C ASP A 22 5.73 4.20 11.21
N ILE A 23 6.58 3.93 10.23
CA ILE A 23 6.61 2.67 9.48
C ILE A 23 6.85 1.47 10.41
N ASP A 24 7.64 1.67 11.47
CA ASP A 24 8.00 0.63 12.42
C ASP A 24 7.00 0.50 13.57
N SER A 25 5.90 1.28 13.56
CA SER A 25 4.90 1.31 14.64
C SER A 25 4.05 0.04 14.75
N VAL A 26 4.00 -0.79 13.70
CA VAL A 26 3.21 -2.03 13.68
C VAL A 26 4.13 -3.25 13.67
N PRO A 27 4.34 -3.93 14.81
CA PRO A 27 5.09 -5.18 14.84
C PRO A 27 4.42 -6.27 13.98
N LEU A 28 5.22 -7.05 13.25
CA LEU A 28 4.73 -8.17 12.42
C LEU A 28 3.87 -9.17 13.22
N LEU A 29 4.21 -9.40 14.49
CA LEU A 29 3.43 -10.27 15.37
C LEU A 29 2.03 -9.71 15.64
N THR A 30 1.88 -8.38 15.71
CA THR A 30 0.58 -7.72 15.87
C THR A 30 -0.28 -7.93 14.62
N GLU A 31 0.28 -7.74 13.43
CA GLU A 31 -0.43 -8.01 12.17
C GLU A 31 -0.78 -9.51 12.00
N ALA A 32 0.08 -10.42 12.46
CA ALA A 32 -0.19 -11.86 12.43
C ALA A 32 -1.27 -12.32 13.43
N THR A 33 -1.57 -11.53 14.46
CA THR A 33 -2.49 -11.88 15.56
C THR A 33 -3.75 -11.02 15.60
N LEU A 34 -4.08 -10.35 14.49
CA LEU A 34 -5.27 -9.52 14.38
C LEU A 34 -6.54 -10.29 14.74
N LYS A 35 -7.43 -9.62 15.50
CA LYS A 35 -8.73 -10.18 15.86
C LYS A 35 -9.66 -10.28 14.65
N GLU A 36 -9.53 -9.33 13.73
CA GLU A 36 -10.20 -9.37 12.42
C GLU A 36 -9.18 -9.05 11.33
N PRO A 37 -8.74 -10.06 10.55
CA PRO A 37 -7.75 -9.90 9.50
C PRO A 37 -8.38 -9.49 8.15
N ARG A 38 -9.70 -9.33 8.04
CA ARG A 38 -10.34 -8.91 6.78
C ARG A 38 -10.73 -7.44 6.81
N LEU A 39 -10.34 -6.76 5.75
CA LEU A 39 -10.59 -5.34 5.56
C LEU A 39 -12.08 -5.07 5.29
N ALA A 40 -12.64 -4.03 5.89
CA ALA A 40 -13.99 -3.57 5.57
C ALA A 40 -14.03 -2.84 4.21
N GLY A 41 -15.16 -2.93 3.51
CA GLY A 41 -15.36 -2.21 2.26
C GLY A 41 -15.27 -0.69 2.41
N GLN A 42 -15.64 -0.15 3.58
CA GLN A 42 -15.51 1.28 3.87
C GLN A 42 -14.05 1.73 3.96
N THR A 43 -13.16 0.89 4.50
CA THR A 43 -11.73 1.18 4.54
C THR A 43 -11.15 1.17 3.13
N LEU A 44 -11.54 0.20 2.29
CA LEU A 44 -11.17 0.20 0.86
C LEU A 44 -11.63 1.49 0.15
N ARG A 45 -12.79 2.04 0.52
CA ARG A 45 -13.27 3.33 -0.01
C ARG A 45 -12.38 4.51 0.39
N ILE A 46 -11.69 4.43 1.53
CA ILE A 46 -10.70 5.43 1.95
C ILE A 46 -9.40 5.24 1.16
N VAL A 47 -8.92 4.00 1.02
CA VAL A 47 -7.71 3.67 0.25
C VAL A 47 -7.74 4.25 -1.16
N VAL A 48 -8.86 4.13 -1.88
CA VAL A 48 -9.00 4.65 -3.26
C VAL A 48 -9.00 6.18 -3.39
N LYS A 49 -9.05 6.91 -2.28
CA LYS A 49 -8.90 8.38 -2.29
C LYS A 49 -7.43 8.80 -2.29
N THR A 50 -6.55 7.92 -1.81
CA THR A 50 -5.11 8.19 -1.67
C THR A 50 -4.29 7.47 -2.74
N ILE A 51 -4.66 6.23 -3.06
CA ILE A 51 -3.98 5.41 -4.07
C ILE A 51 -4.81 5.40 -5.35
N PRO A 52 -4.18 5.53 -6.54
CA PRO A 52 -4.90 5.50 -7.82
C PRO A 52 -5.86 4.33 -7.93
N ARG A 53 -7.10 4.62 -8.33
CA ARG A 53 -8.19 3.64 -8.38
C ARG A 53 -7.83 2.39 -9.17
N GLU A 54 -7.15 2.54 -10.31
CA GLU A 54 -6.74 1.42 -11.17
C GLU A 54 -5.71 0.51 -10.48
N VAL A 55 -4.77 1.07 -9.73
CA VAL A 55 -3.79 0.30 -8.95
C VAL A 55 -4.50 -0.55 -7.91
N VAL A 56 -5.41 0.06 -7.15
CA VAL A 56 -6.21 -0.63 -6.14
C VAL A 56 -7.05 -1.74 -6.77
N ALA A 57 -7.73 -1.46 -7.88
CA ALA A 57 -8.58 -2.43 -8.57
C ALA A 57 -7.79 -3.66 -9.05
N LYS A 58 -6.67 -3.43 -9.74
CA LYS A 58 -5.81 -4.51 -10.24
C LYS A 58 -5.15 -5.32 -9.12
N THR A 59 -4.80 -4.67 -8.01
CA THR A 59 -4.21 -5.33 -6.82
C THR A 59 -5.09 -6.44 -6.26
N ILE A 60 -6.41 -6.28 -6.33
CA ILE A 60 -7.38 -7.27 -5.80
C ILE A 60 -8.13 -8.02 -6.90
N ASP A 61 -7.58 -8.02 -8.12
CA ASP A 61 -8.11 -8.68 -9.32
C ASP A 61 -9.58 -8.36 -9.61
N VAL A 62 -9.93 -7.08 -9.59
CA VAL A 62 -11.25 -6.60 -10.01
C VAL A 62 -11.13 -5.51 -11.06
N SER A 63 -12.11 -5.44 -11.95
CA SER A 63 -12.25 -4.28 -12.84
C SER A 63 -12.56 -3.01 -12.04
N SER A 64 -11.99 -1.87 -12.44
CA SER A 64 -12.26 -0.57 -11.82
C SER A 64 -13.75 -0.20 -11.72
N SER A 65 -14.57 -0.62 -12.69
CA SER A 65 -16.03 -0.44 -12.68
C SER A 65 -16.77 -1.25 -11.62
N ASN A 66 -16.18 -2.38 -11.17
CA ASN A 66 -16.75 -3.24 -10.13
C ASN A 66 -16.22 -2.92 -8.73
N LEU A 67 -15.12 -2.17 -8.62
CA LEU A 67 -14.49 -1.83 -7.34
C LEU A 67 -15.47 -1.13 -6.37
N SER A 68 -16.37 -0.28 -6.87
CA SER A 68 -17.36 0.42 -6.03
C SER A 68 -18.38 -0.50 -5.36
N LYS A 69 -18.66 -1.67 -5.95
CA LYS A 69 -19.56 -2.68 -5.37
C LYS A 69 -18.96 -3.31 -4.09
N LEU A 70 -17.65 -3.23 -3.92
CA LEU A 70 -16.96 -3.75 -2.75
C LEU A 70 -17.12 -2.82 -1.53
N TYR A 71 -17.40 -1.53 -1.73
CA TYR A 71 -17.43 -0.55 -0.62
C TYR A 71 -18.54 -0.82 0.40
N ALA A 72 -19.64 -1.44 -0.03
CA ALA A 72 -20.74 -1.81 0.86
C ALA A 72 -20.54 -3.16 1.56
N ARG A 73 -19.49 -3.92 1.25
CA ARG A 73 -19.25 -5.22 1.87
C ARG A 73 -18.80 -5.04 3.31
N LYS A 74 -19.36 -5.88 4.20
CA LYS A 74 -18.94 -5.95 5.60
C LYS A 74 -17.43 -6.24 5.70
N HIS A 75 -16.97 -7.23 4.95
CA HIS A 75 -15.55 -7.56 4.80
C HIS A 75 -15.24 -8.01 3.36
N LEU A 76 -14.02 -7.72 2.92
CA LEU A 76 -13.40 -8.30 1.73
C LEU A 76 -13.00 -9.77 1.99
N THR A 77 -12.59 -10.49 0.95
CA THR A 77 -11.99 -11.81 1.14
C THR A 77 -10.62 -11.67 1.82
N ILE A 78 -10.12 -12.74 2.43
CA ILE A 78 -8.78 -12.73 3.06
C ILE A 78 -7.69 -12.35 2.05
N PRO A 79 -7.62 -12.95 0.84
CA PRO A 79 -6.62 -12.55 -0.16
C PRO A 79 -6.70 -11.07 -0.51
N GLN A 80 -7.91 -10.56 -0.82
CA GLN A 80 -8.09 -9.14 -1.13
C GLN A 80 -7.68 -8.22 0.02
N SER A 81 -7.92 -8.65 1.26
CA SER A 81 -7.54 -7.89 2.46
C SER A 81 -6.02 -7.85 2.64
N GLN A 82 -5.35 -8.99 2.45
CA GLN A 82 -3.89 -9.09 2.50
C GLN A 82 -3.23 -8.26 1.39
N ASP A 83 -3.75 -8.34 0.17
CA ASP A 83 -3.21 -7.60 -0.97
C ASP A 83 -3.34 -6.08 -0.77
N ILE A 84 -4.46 -5.60 -0.22
CA ILE A 84 -4.62 -4.19 0.15
C ILE A 84 -3.75 -3.80 1.33
N SER A 85 -3.57 -4.68 2.32
CA SER A 85 -2.63 -4.42 3.41
C SER A 85 -1.22 -4.20 2.86
N ASP A 86 -0.71 -5.14 2.07
CA ASP A 86 0.65 -5.03 1.54
C ASP A 86 0.80 -3.85 0.57
N LEU A 87 -0.23 -3.52 -0.22
CA LEU A 87 -0.23 -2.32 -1.05
C LEU A 87 -0.12 -1.04 -0.22
N THR A 88 -0.90 -0.91 0.86
CA THR A 88 -0.88 0.29 1.70
C THR A 88 0.39 0.39 2.54
N ALA A 89 0.97 -0.74 2.95
CA ALA A 89 2.28 -0.78 3.59
C ALA A 89 3.35 -0.23 2.63
N PHE A 90 3.42 -0.79 1.41
CA PHE A 90 4.34 -0.30 0.37
C PHE A 90 4.14 1.19 0.06
N TRP A 91 2.89 1.65 -0.01
CA TRP A 91 2.60 3.07 -0.28
C TRP A 91 3.11 3.99 0.84
N ALA A 92 3.04 3.54 2.10
CA ALA A 92 3.60 4.27 3.23
C ALA A 92 5.14 4.27 3.20
N GLU A 93 5.76 3.13 2.90
CA GLU A 93 7.22 3.00 2.72
C GLU A 93 7.74 3.94 1.63
N MET A 94 7.08 3.96 0.47
CA MET A 94 7.40 4.87 -0.62
C MET A 94 7.27 6.33 -0.19
N ARG A 95 6.16 6.69 0.46
CA ARG A 95 5.97 8.07 0.95
C ARG A 95 7.07 8.51 1.91
N ASP A 96 7.54 7.63 2.79
CA ASP A 96 8.64 7.95 3.71
C ASP A 96 9.97 8.17 2.97
N VAL A 97 10.33 7.30 2.02
CA VAL A 97 11.56 7.45 1.21
C VAL A 97 11.58 8.78 0.46
N PHE A 98 10.44 9.22 -0.06
CA PHE A 98 10.29 10.51 -0.74
C PHE A 98 9.89 11.67 0.18
N MET A 99 9.93 11.49 1.51
CA MET A 99 9.58 12.52 2.51
C MET A 99 8.19 13.16 2.29
N GLY A 100 7.26 12.39 1.71
CA GLY A 100 5.91 12.84 1.38
C GLY A 100 5.81 13.75 0.15
N ASP A 101 6.88 13.94 -0.61
CA ASP A 101 6.88 14.76 -1.82
C ASP A 101 6.07 14.08 -2.93
N SER A 102 4.85 14.58 -3.15
CA SER A 102 3.93 14.01 -4.13
C SER A 102 4.39 14.17 -5.56
N GLU A 103 5.16 15.21 -5.88
CA GLU A 103 5.65 15.44 -7.25
C GLU A 103 6.74 14.42 -7.58
N LEU A 104 7.69 14.21 -6.67
CA LEU A 104 8.73 13.18 -6.84
C LEU A 104 8.15 11.75 -6.87
N ILE A 105 7.14 11.48 -6.06
CA ILE A 105 6.44 10.19 -6.08
C ILE A 105 5.75 9.96 -7.43
N ASP A 106 5.07 10.98 -7.96
CA ASP A 106 4.39 10.86 -9.26
C ASP A 106 5.38 10.68 -10.41
N GLU A 107 6.48 11.44 -10.42
CA GLU A 107 7.58 11.26 -11.37
C GLU A 107 8.14 9.84 -11.29
N TRP A 108 8.53 9.40 -10.08
CA TRP A 108 9.10 8.06 -9.89
C TRP A 108 8.13 6.94 -10.29
N LEU A 109 6.83 7.08 -10.00
CA LEU A 109 5.84 6.05 -10.35
C LEU A 109 5.66 5.90 -11.86
N ASN A 110 5.78 6.98 -12.62
CA ASN A 110 5.46 7.02 -14.05
C ASN A 110 6.70 6.94 -14.95
N ASP A 111 7.89 7.20 -14.43
CA ASP A 111 9.12 7.17 -15.21
C ASP A 111 9.71 5.76 -15.34
N ALA A 112 10.20 5.47 -16.54
CA ALA A 112 10.87 4.21 -16.85
C ALA A 112 12.20 4.12 -16.12
N LEU A 113 12.37 3.12 -15.25
CA LEU A 113 13.60 2.92 -14.51
C LEU A 113 14.50 1.87 -15.19
N PRO A 114 15.79 2.16 -15.43
CA PRO A 114 16.73 1.17 -15.98
C PRO A 114 16.85 -0.10 -15.12
N SER A 115 16.74 0.04 -13.79
CA SER A 115 16.77 -1.07 -12.84
C SER A 115 15.53 -1.98 -12.91
N LEU A 116 14.48 -1.55 -13.63
CA LEU A 116 13.24 -2.29 -13.85
C LEU A 116 13.06 -2.69 -15.33
N ASP A 117 14.16 -2.89 -16.05
CA ASP A 117 14.16 -3.18 -17.49
C ASP A 117 13.42 -2.12 -18.33
N GLY A 118 13.49 -0.86 -17.90
CA GLY A 118 12.84 0.27 -18.58
C GLY A 118 11.32 0.35 -18.35
N ARG A 119 10.79 -0.37 -17.35
CA ARG A 119 9.38 -0.26 -16.93
C ARG A 119 9.19 0.83 -15.89
N ALA A 120 7.98 1.38 -15.84
CA ALA A 120 7.58 2.29 -14.79
C ALA A 120 7.16 1.51 -13.53
N PRO A 121 7.48 1.97 -12.30
CA PRO A 121 7.06 1.31 -11.06
C PRO A 121 5.54 1.07 -10.95
N ILE A 122 4.72 1.97 -11.50
CA ILE A 122 3.26 1.82 -11.51
C ILE A 122 2.79 0.54 -12.23
N GLU A 123 3.59 -0.02 -13.14
CA GLU A 123 3.29 -1.29 -13.81
C GLU A 123 3.48 -2.51 -12.90
N LEU A 124 4.32 -2.38 -11.87
CA LEU A 124 4.71 -3.46 -10.97
C LEU A 124 3.94 -3.42 -9.65
N VAL A 125 3.62 -2.23 -9.14
CA VAL A 125 2.99 -2.01 -7.82
C VAL A 125 1.67 -2.77 -7.62
N GLN A 126 0.98 -3.08 -8.72
CA GLN A 126 -0.28 -3.82 -8.74
C GLN A 126 -0.15 -5.30 -8.35
N THR A 127 1.06 -5.84 -8.25
CA THR A 127 1.30 -7.26 -7.88
C THR A 127 2.13 -7.35 -6.61
N LEU A 128 1.90 -8.40 -5.81
CA LEU A 128 2.70 -8.68 -4.62
C LEU A 128 4.19 -8.86 -4.96
N ALA A 129 4.50 -9.59 -6.04
CA ALA A 129 5.88 -9.78 -6.49
C ALA A 129 6.52 -8.46 -6.95
N GLY A 130 5.78 -7.62 -7.67
CA GLY A 130 6.26 -6.32 -8.10
C GLY A 130 6.54 -5.37 -6.94
N ARG A 131 5.66 -5.33 -5.92
CA ARG A 131 5.94 -4.54 -4.69
C ARG A 131 7.18 -5.02 -3.95
N LYS A 132 7.44 -6.33 -3.90
CA LYS A 132 8.70 -6.85 -3.32
C LYS A 132 9.92 -6.36 -4.09
N ALA A 133 9.91 -6.42 -5.42
CA ALA A 133 10.99 -5.91 -6.25
C ALA A 133 11.17 -4.39 -6.07
N LEU A 134 10.08 -3.63 -5.99
CA LEU A 134 10.14 -2.19 -5.76
C LEU A 134 10.66 -1.82 -4.38
N ARG A 135 10.41 -2.63 -3.34
CA ARG A 135 11.02 -2.42 -2.02
C ARG A 135 12.54 -2.51 -2.04
N GLU A 136 13.11 -3.42 -2.83
CA GLU A 136 14.56 -3.48 -3.01
C GLU A 136 15.11 -2.20 -3.66
N VAL A 137 14.35 -1.60 -4.59
CA VAL A 137 14.69 -0.30 -5.20
C VAL A 137 14.56 0.83 -4.17
N LEU A 138 13.48 0.86 -3.37
CA LEU A 138 13.29 1.87 -2.33
C LEU A 138 14.38 1.82 -1.25
N GLU A 139 14.79 0.62 -0.84
CA GLU A 139 15.90 0.44 0.12
C GLU A 139 17.22 0.97 -0.43
N ARG A 140 17.52 0.70 -1.70
CA ARG A 140 18.67 1.29 -2.41
C ARG A 140 18.63 2.81 -2.42
N LEU A 141 17.47 3.40 -2.76
CA LEU A 141 17.26 4.84 -2.73
C LEU A 141 17.47 5.44 -1.32
N ARG A 142 16.94 4.78 -0.28
CA ARG A 142 17.07 5.20 1.12
C ARG A 142 18.52 5.31 1.58
N TYR A 143 19.39 4.42 1.10
CA TYR A 143 20.82 4.41 1.43
C TYR A 143 21.71 5.10 0.38
N GLY A 144 21.13 5.69 -0.67
CA GLY A 144 21.87 6.34 -1.75
C GLY A 144 22.69 5.37 -2.61
N ASP A 145 22.30 4.10 -2.67
CA ASP A 145 22.90 3.09 -3.52
C ASP A 145 22.22 3.10 -4.89
N PHE A 146 22.90 3.60 -5.92
CA PHE A 146 22.37 3.70 -7.28
C PHE A 146 22.95 2.63 -8.23
N SER A 147 23.55 1.57 -7.68
CA SER A 147 24.19 0.49 -8.45
C SER A 147 23.23 -0.47 -9.16
#